data_AF-A0AAD8W158-F1
#
_entry.id   AF-A0AAD8W158-F1
#
_cell.length_a   1.000
_cell.length_b   1.000
_cell.length_c   1.000
_cell.angle_alpha   90.00
_cell.angle_beta   90.00
_cell.angle_gamma   90.00
#
_symmetry.space_group_name_H-M   'P 1'
#
loop_
_entity.id
_entity.type
_entity.pdbx_description
1 polymer ?
#
loop_
_entity_poly.entity_id
_entity_poly.type
_entity_poly.pdbx_seq_one_letter_code
_entity_poly.pdbx_strand_id
1 'polypeptide(L)'
;MALLASTSPAVAKMLLRWNFKEGSGLGARGQGIVAPVQLCNTTTGIGYGERSYENGLPGTKPAVQEEWRRRCEELARALRLEEECCFKTLELLLRDMTRDDDARSRAETAEALAAIFKSMKVFQLKRAPGMWKATLPSSTVLYIVERVIKPKMAADAREWTPSWDADCHLWVRPWIPLVGHLPDGLFDAVERKITNHADEYAVISPWKDYMDQTQWDTFTRRHVLPWLTSLVRELMIAPPKQMDPSFHTLMQWAPLVPAKTVVSILEEELFFDRFEDALRHWLQSGAGKPSSKEAVAWCTGWKNLFTPDLLADEGVLARMDAVAALVDTEA
;
A
#
# COMPACT_ATOMS: atom_id res chain seq x y z
N MET A 1 -9.93 -30.59 47.00
CA MET A 1 -10.17 -29.25 47.59
C MET A 1 -8.95 -28.38 47.29
N ALA A 2 -8.90 -27.45 46.35
CA ALA A 2 -9.80 -26.94 45.32
C ALA A 2 -8.88 -26.17 44.34
N LEU A 3 -8.74 -26.60 43.07
CA LEU A 3 -7.90 -25.89 42.09
C LEU A 3 -8.68 -24.74 41.43
N LEU A 4 -10.01 -24.82 41.40
CA LEU A 4 -10.86 -23.74 40.92
C LEU A 4 -11.04 -22.61 41.94
N ALA A 5 -10.69 -22.82 43.21
CA ALA A 5 -10.79 -21.78 44.25
C ALA A 5 -9.74 -20.68 44.12
N SER A 6 -8.66 -20.88 43.33
CA SER A 6 -7.58 -19.91 43.16
C SER A 6 -7.49 -19.29 41.75
N THR A 7 -8.46 -19.57 40.86
CA THR A 7 -8.45 -19.06 39.47
C THR A 7 -9.42 -17.89 39.27
N SER A 8 -9.07 -16.95 38.39
CA SER A 8 -9.93 -15.81 38.11
C SER A 8 -11.26 -16.25 37.45
N PRO A 9 -12.37 -15.49 37.63
CA PRO A 9 -13.68 -15.85 37.10
C PRO A 9 -13.70 -16.08 35.57
N ALA A 10 -12.86 -15.34 34.84
CA ALA A 10 -12.72 -15.49 33.39
C ALA A 10 -12.11 -16.85 33.02
N VAL A 11 -11.07 -17.27 33.76
CA VAL A 11 -10.40 -18.56 33.54
C VAL A 11 -11.32 -19.72 33.90
N ALA A 12 -12.04 -19.63 35.01
CA ALA A 12 -13.03 -20.65 35.40
C ALA A 12 -14.12 -20.83 34.33
N LYS A 13 -14.64 -19.72 33.78
CA LYS A 13 -15.65 -19.75 32.70
C LYS A 13 -15.12 -20.33 31.40
N MET A 14 -13.84 -20.08 31.08
CA MET A 14 -13.17 -20.66 29.92
C MET A 14 -12.98 -22.18 30.07
N LEU A 15 -12.51 -22.63 31.24
CA LEU A 15 -12.31 -24.06 31.55
C LEU A 15 -13.63 -24.84 31.45
N LEU A 16 -14.72 -24.28 31.96
CA LEU A 16 -16.06 -24.88 31.84
C LEU A 16 -16.52 -25.04 30.39
N ARG A 17 -16.26 -24.04 29.53
CA ARG A 17 -16.58 -24.12 28.09
C ARG A 17 -15.81 -25.22 27.37
N TRP A 18 -14.66 -25.62 27.89
CA TRP A 18 -13.79 -26.64 27.32
C TRP A 18 -14.00 -28.01 27.97
N ASN A 19 -15.14 -28.21 28.65
CA ASN A 19 -15.51 -29.46 29.32
C ASN A 19 -14.46 -29.96 30.33
N PHE A 20 -13.71 -29.04 30.94
CA PHE A 20 -12.75 -29.38 31.98
C PHE A 20 -13.46 -29.98 33.19
N LYS A 21 -13.00 -31.15 33.65
CA LYS A 21 -13.47 -31.80 34.88
C LYS A 21 -12.46 -31.58 35.98
N GLU A 22 -12.92 -31.09 37.13
CA GLU A 22 -12.05 -30.84 38.28
C GLU A 22 -11.37 -32.15 38.73
N GLY A 23 -10.04 -32.14 38.81
CA GLY A 23 -9.22 -33.33 39.09
C GLY A 23 -8.71 -34.08 37.85
N SER A 24 -9.17 -33.74 36.64
CA SER A 24 -8.58 -34.20 35.38
C SER A 24 -7.59 -33.16 34.83
N GLY A 25 -6.52 -33.60 34.18
CA GLY A 25 -5.57 -32.68 33.54
C GLY A 25 -5.93 -32.38 32.08
N LEU A 26 -5.46 -31.24 31.55
CA LEU A 26 -5.84 -30.65 30.25
C LEU A 26 -5.47 -31.46 28.98
N GLY A 27 -4.98 -32.69 29.10
CA GLY A 27 -4.66 -33.55 27.96
C GLY A 27 -5.91 -34.22 27.36
N ALA A 28 -5.84 -34.63 26.10
CA ALA A 28 -6.97 -35.23 25.36
C ALA A 28 -7.63 -36.45 26.01
N ARG A 29 -6.96 -37.13 26.97
CA ARG A 29 -7.56 -38.22 27.78
C ARG A 29 -7.58 -37.94 29.29
N GLY A 30 -7.51 -36.67 29.71
CA GLY A 30 -7.58 -36.28 31.13
C GLY A 30 -6.29 -36.49 31.92
N GLN A 31 -5.20 -36.90 31.27
CA GLN A 31 -3.94 -37.35 31.89
C GLN A 31 -3.02 -36.24 32.42
N GLY A 32 -3.36 -34.96 32.23
CA GLY A 32 -2.47 -33.85 32.58
C GLY A 32 -1.14 -33.87 31.83
N ILE A 33 -0.19 -33.06 32.30
CA ILE A 33 1.17 -33.04 31.76
C ILE A 33 1.89 -34.29 32.29
N VAL A 34 1.94 -35.34 31.47
CA VAL A 34 2.52 -36.65 31.84
C VAL A 34 4.05 -36.62 31.79
N ALA A 35 4.62 -35.76 30.93
CA ALA A 35 6.05 -35.51 30.86
C ALA A 35 6.31 -34.10 31.42
N PRO A 36 7.08 -33.95 32.52
CA PRO A 36 7.42 -32.64 33.06
C PRO A 36 8.02 -31.77 31.96
N VAL A 37 7.63 -30.48 31.91
CA VAL A 37 8.28 -29.50 31.03
C VAL A 37 9.75 -29.50 31.40
N GLN A 38 10.59 -30.03 30.50
CA GLN A 38 12.03 -29.92 30.69
C GLN A 38 12.40 -28.46 30.48
N LEU A 39 12.86 -27.83 31.57
CA LEU A 39 13.57 -26.56 31.47
C LEU A 39 14.82 -26.82 30.63
N CYS A 40 14.85 -26.28 29.42
CA CYS A 40 16.07 -26.17 28.65
C CYS A 40 17.02 -25.26 29.44
N ASN A 41 17.95 -25.86 30.20
CA ASN A 41 19.03 -25.14 30.84
C ASN A 41 20.03 -24.69 29.76
N THR A 42 19.74 -23.58 29.08
CA THR A 42 20.78 -22.85 28.37
C THR A 42 21.52 -22.01 29.40
N THR A 43 22.80 -22.30 29.63
CA THR A 43 23.73 -21.58 30.52
C THR A 43 24.11 -20.18 30.01
N THR A 44 23.18 -19.49 29.35
CA THR A 44 23.31 -18.10 28.93
C THR A 44 22.22 -17.31 29.64
N GLY A 45 22.66 -16.31 30.40
CA GLY A 45 21.89 -15.61 31.43
C GLY A 45 20.54 -15.07 30.96
N ILE A 46 19.74 -14.71 31.97
CA ILE A 46 18.43 -14.06 31.87
C ILE A 46 18.54 -12.84 30.95
N GLY A 47 18.32 -13.07 29.67
CA GLY A 47 18.22 -12.09 28.61
C GLY A 47 17.02 -12.50 27.78
N TYR A 48 16.13 -11.54 27.53
CA TYR A 48 14.97 -11.68 26.65
C TYR A 48 15.43 -12.21 25.28
N GLY A 49 15.44 -13.52 25.11
CA GLY A 49 15.67 -14.21 23.85
C GLY A 49 14.35 -14.33 23.14
N GLU A 50 14.13 -13.46 22.16
CA GLU A 50 13.03 -13.51 21.20
C GLU A 50 13.18 -14.76 20.32
N ARG A 51 12.89 -15.95 20.87
CA ARG A 51 12.71 -17.16 20.09
C ARG A 51 11.24 -17.56 20.18
N SER A 52 10.56 -17.36 19.07
CA SER A 52 9.19 -17.82 18.82
C SER A 52 9.07 -19.30 19.18
N TYR A 53 8.09 -19.62 20.02
CA TYR A 53 7.72 -21.00 20.31
C TYR A 53 7.16 -21.65 19.04
N GLU A 54 7.79 -22.72 18.54
CA GLU A 54 7.22 -23.52 17.46
C GLU A 54 6.05 -24.35 18.03
N ASN A 55 4.83 -23.92 17.73
CA ASN A 55 3.58 -24.52 18.21
C ASN A 55 3.07 -25.67 17.32
N GLY A 56 3.85 -26.19 16.38
CA GLY A 56 3.51 -27.34 15.52
C GLY A 56 2.29 -27.13 14.61
N LEU A 57 1.70 -25.94 14.64
CA LEU A 57 0.68 -25.50 13.69
C LEU A 57 1.39 -25.02 12.42
N PRO A 58 0.85 -25.29 11.21
CA PRO A 58 1.40 -24.71 10.00
C PRO A 58 1.40 -23.20 10.16
N GLY A 59 2.58 -22.58 10.27
CA GLY A 59 2.70 -21.13 10.26
C GLY A 59 1.98 -20.59 9.03
N THR A 60 1.20 -19.52 9.18
CA THR A 60 0.63 -18.83 8.02
C THR A 60 1.78 -18.48 7.08
N LYS A 61 1.68 -18.87 5.80
CA LYS A 61 2.74 -18.61 4.82
C LYS A 61 3.15 -17.13 4.86
N PRO A 62 4.45 -16.79 4.75
CA PRO A 62 4.94 -15.41 4.87
C PRO A 62 4.18 -14.38 4.01
N ALA A 63 3.78 -14.77 2.80
CA ALA A 63 2.97 -13.94 1.90
C ALA A 63 1.58 -13.58 2.47
N VAL A 64 0.93 -14.51 3.15
CA VAL A 64 -0.38 -14.28 3.79
C VAL A 64 -0.23 -13.30 4.95
N GLN A 65 0.81 -13.46 5.77
CA GLN A 65 1.07 -12.56 6.89
C GLN A 65 1.37 -11.13 6.43
N GLU A 66 2.09 -10.97 5.32
CA GLU A 66 2.39 -9.67 4.74
C GLU A 66 1.16 -8.98 4.16
N GLU A 67 0.31 -9.73 3.45
CA GLU A 67 -0.96 -9.22 2.96
C GLU A 67 -1.87 -8.75 4.11
N TRP A 68 -1.93 -9.51 5.20
CA TRP A 68 -2.67 -9.11 6.40
C TRP A 68 -2.10 -7.82 7.01
N ARG A 69 -0.77 -7.69 7.14
CA ARG A 69 -0.14 -6.46 7.62
C ARG A 69 -0.51 -5.27 6.76
N ARG A 70 -0.35 -5.39 5.44
CA ARG A 70 -0.70 -4.32 4.49
C ARG A 70 -2.15 -3.87 4.64
N ARG A 71 -3.09 -4.80 4.69
CA ARG A 71 -4.52 -4.50 4.89
C ARG A 71 -4.78 -3.80 6.23
N CYS A 72 -4.15 -4.26 7.31
CA CYS A 72 -4.28 -3.62 8.62
C CYS A 72 -3.75 -2.17 8.61
N GLU A 73 -2.62 -1.94 7.95
CA GLU A 73 -2.03 -0.60 7.80
C GLU A 73 -2.90 0.33 6.95
N GLU A 74 -3.45 -0.16 5.84
CA GLU A 74 -4.40 0.56 5.00
C GLU A 74 -5.65 0.97 5.79
N LEU A 75 -6.24 0.06 6.55
CA LEU A 75 -7.40 0.34 7.41
C LEU A 75 -7.05 1.38 8.48
N ALA A 76 -5.91 1.22 9.15
CA ALA A 76 -5.47 2.18 10.17
C ALA A 76 -5.19 3.56 9.56
N ARG A 77 -4.62 3.63 8.36
CA ARG A 77 -4.42 4.87 7.60
C ARG A 77 -5.76 5.52 7.29
N ALA A 78 -6.72 4.79 6.74
CA ALA A 78 -8.03 5.33 6.41
C ALA A 78 -8.76 5.90 7.64
N LEU A 79 -8.72 5.21 8.78
CA LEU A 79 -9.33 5.70 10.03
C LEU A 79 -8.66 7.00 10.53
N ARG A 80 -7.32 7.08 10.49
CA ARG A 80 -6.60 8.32 10.86
C ARG A 80 -6.96 9.48 9.94
N LEU A 81 -7.15 9.23 8.65
CA LEU A 81 -7.55 10.25 7.70
C LEU A 81 -8.95 10.80 7.99
N GLU A 82 -9.91 9.95 8.35
CA GLU A 82 -11.25 10.40 8.75
C GLU A 82 -11.22 11.27 10.01
N GLU A 83 -10.43 10.88 11.01
CA GLU A 83 -10.25 11.68 12.23
C GLU A 83 -9.62 13.04 11.90
N GLU A 84 -8.54 13.06 11.10
CA GLU A 84 -7.89 14.30 10.66
C GLU A 84 -8.85 15.20 9.89
N CYS A 85 -9.60 14.63 8.95
CA CYS A 85 -10.62 15.34 8.17
C CYS A 85 -11.66 16.00 9.08
N CYS A 86 -12.21 15.22 10.02
CA CYS A 86 -13.20 15.70 10.97
C CYS A 86 -12.68 16.88 11.79
N PHE A 87 -11.47 16.77 12.34
CA PHE A 87 -10.89 17.84 13.16
C PHE A 87 -10.62 19.11 12.35
N LYS A 88 -10.05 18.99 11.15
CA LYS A 88 -9.77 20.16 10.31
C LYS A 88 -11.04 20.81 9.78
N THR A 89 -12.06 20.03 9.42
CA THR A 89 -13.38 20.57 9.07
C THR A 89 -14.01 21.32 10.24
N LEU A 90 -13.92 20.79 11.46
CA LEU A 90 -14.41 21.44 12.67
C LEU A 90 -13.71 22.78 12.91
N GLU A 91 -12.38 22.82 12.76
CA GLU A 91 -11.59 24.05 12.90
C GLU A 91 -12.04 25.14 11.91
N LEU A 92 -12.23 24.77 10.64
CA LEU A 92 -12.69 25.71 9.61
C LEU A 92 -14.09 26.24 9.90
N LEU A 93 -15.05 25.38 10.23
CA LEU A 93 -16.42 25.79 10.56
C LEU A 93 -16.47 26.73 11.77
N LEU A 94 -15.65 26.48 12.80
CA LEU A 94 -15.55 27.37 13.96
C LEU A 94 -14.94 28.72 13.57
N ARG A 95 -13.95 28.74 12.67
CA ARG A 95 -13.35 29.97 12.15
C ARG A 95 -14.36 30.76 11.32
N ASP A 96 -15.17 30.10 10.49
CA ASP A 96 -16.18 30.76 9.67
C ASP A 96 -17.31 31.35 10.55
N MET A 97 -17.76 30.61 11.56
CA MET A 97 -18.76 31.08 12.54
C MET A 97 -18.37 32.38 13.24
N THR A 98 -17.06 32.61 13.45
CA THR A 98 -16.55 33.81 14.14
C THR A 98 -16.32 34.99 13.19
N ARG A 99 -16.30 34.76 11.87
CA ARG A 99 -16.02 35.77 10.85
C ARG A 99 -17.26 36.20 10.06
N ASP A 100 -18.32 35.39 10.09
CA ASP A 100 -19.50 35.60 9.27
C ASP A 100 -20.55 36.49 9.96
N ASP A 101 -20.86 37.62 9.35
CA ASP A 101 -21.89 38.54 9.84
C ASP A 101 -23.30 38.16 9.37
N ASP A 102 -23.43 37.37 8.29
CA ASP A 102 -24.72 37.00 7.72
C ASP A 102 -25.47 35.99 8.60
N ALA A 103 -26.74 36.29 8.89
CA ALA A 103 -27.53 35.48 9.81
C ALA A 103 -27.90 34.10 9.23
N ARG A 104 -28.07 34.00 7.91
CA ARG A 104 -28.44 32.74 7.25
C ARG A 104 -27.24 31.81 7.13
N SER A 105 -26.10 32.33 6.68
CA SER A 105 -24.87 31.56 6.55
C SER A 105 -24.35 31.08 7.93
N ARG A 106 -24.52 31.89 8.99
CA ARG A 106 -24.30 31.43 10.39
C ARG A 106 -25.22 30.28 10.80
N ALA A 107 -26.50 30.30 10.41
CA ALA A 107 -27.41 29.21 10.74
C ALA A 107 -27.01 27.89 10.04
N GLU A 108 -26.62 27.96 8.76
CA GLU A 108 -26.10 26.80 8.01
C GLU A 108 -24.80 26.26 8.63
N THR A 109 -23.89 27.16 9.03
CA THR A 109 -22.64 26.80 9.72
C THR A 109 -22.93 26.14 11.07
N ALA A 110 -23.92 26.65 11.83
CA ALA A 110 -24.30 26.09 13.13
C ALA A 110 -24.89 24.68 12.99
N GLU A 111 -25.73 24.45 11.97
CA GLU A 111 -26.27 23.14 11.66
C GLU A 111 -25.16 22.15 11.26
N ALA A 112 -24.22 22.59 10.41
CA ALA A 112 -23.06 21.79 10.03
C ALA A 112 -22.17 21.43 11.22
N LEU A 113 -21.88 22.38 12.11
CA LEU A 113 -21.16 22.15 13.36
C LEU A 113 -21.88 21.11 14.23
N ALA A 114 -23.18 21.27 14.44
CA ALA A 114 -23.98 20.33 15.25
C ALA A 114 -23.94 18.90 14.67
N ALA A 115 -24.02 18.76 13.36
CA ALA A 115 -23.91 17.48 12.67
C ALA A 115 -22.52 16.84 12.83
N ILE A 116 -21.44 17.62 12.71
CA ILE A 116 -20.06 17.14 12.93
C ILE A 116 -19.86 16.69 14.38
N PHE A 117 -20.26 17.49 15.36
CA PHE A 117 -20.17 17.09 16.78
C PHE A 117 -20.93 15.80 17.07
N LYS A 118 -22.11 15.62 16.45
CA LYS A 118 -22.89 14.39 16.60
C LYS A 118 -22.18 13.19 15.97
N SER A 119 -21.57 13.35 14.79
CA SER A 119 -20.90 12.26 14.06
C SER A 119 -19.60 11.79 14.72
N MET A 120 -18.92 12.65 15.50
CA MET A 120 -17.69 12.30 16.23
C MET A 120 -17.84 11.08 17.17
N LYS A 121 -19.07 10.74 17.58
CA LYS A 121 -19.34 9.52 18.37
C LYS A 121 -18.94 8.23 17.65
N VAL A 122 -18.90 8.22 16.31
CA VAL A 122 -18.46 7.07 15.51
C VAL A 122 -17.05 6.62 15.88
N PHE A 123 -16.14 7.57 16.10
CA PHE A 123 -14.73 7.27 16.40
C PHE A 123 -14.51 6.54 17.74
N GLN A 124 -15.51 6.56 18.64
CA GLN A 124 -15.50 5.91 19.95
C GLN A 124 -16.16 4.52 19.97
N LEU A 125 -17.18 4.31 19.13
CA LEU A 125 -18.08 3.15 19.25
C LEU A 125 -17.79 2.04 18.23
N LYS A 126 -17.50 2.41 16.98
CA LYS A 126 -17.24 1.46 15.88
C LYS A 126 -16.28 2.10 14.88
N ARG A 127 -15.14 1.46 14.64
CA ARG A 127 -14.10 1.94 13.72
C ARG A 127 -14.11 1.10 12.44
N ALA A 128 -14.86 1.55 11.44
CA ALA A 128 -14.69 1.08 10.08
C ALA A 128 -14.61 2.29 9.13
N PRO A 129 -13.67 2.32 8.17
CA PRO A 129 -13.58 3.38 7.19
C PRO A 129 -14.90 3.61 6.44
N GLY A 130 -15.21 4.87 6.14
CA GLY A 130 -16.43 5.32 5.47
C GLY A 130 -17.61 5.56 6.41
N MET A 131 -17.58 5.05 7.66
CA MET A 131 -18.69 5.19 8.59
C MET A 131 -18.94 6.64 9.00
N TRP A 132 -17.88 7.42 9.19
CA TRP A 132 -18.02 8.81 9.62
C TRP A 132 -18.81 9.63 8.60
N LYS A 133 -18.40 9.62 7.33
CA LYS A 133 -19.13 10.28 6.23
C LYS A 133 -20.58 9.81 6.15
N ALA A 134 -20.83 8.50 6.30
CA ALA A 134 -22.17 7.91 6.24
C ALA A 134 -23.11 8.37 7.37
N THR A 135 -22.58 8.86 8.49
CA THR A 135 -23.41 9.41 9.58
C THR A 135 -23.81 10.87 9.41
N LEU A 136 -23.20 11.58 8.46
CA LEU A 136 -23.52 12.97 8.18
C LEU A 136 -24.71 13.07 7.21
N PRO A 137 -25.64 14.01 7.43
CA PRO A 137 -26.68 14.30 6.44
C PRO A 137 -26.06 14.71 5.10
N SER A 138 -26.63 14.25 3.98
CA SER A 138 -26.09 14.56 2.65
C SER A 138 -26.06 16.07 2.37
N SER A 139 -27.05 16.83 2.85
CA SER A 139 -27.08 18.29 2.76
C SER A 139 -25.90 18.93 3.49
N THR A 140 -25.57 18.44 4.69
CA THR A 140 -24.41 18.90 5.46
C THR A 140 -23.10 18.60 4.74
N VAL A 141 -22.94 17.39 4.19
CA VAL A 141 -21.74 17.03 3.42
C VAL A 141 -21.58 17.94 2.21
N LEU A 142 -22.66 18.18 1.45
CA LEU A 142 -22.65 19.08 0.30
C LEU A 142 -22.28 20.52 0.71
N TYR A 143 -22.89 21.05 1.76
CA TYR A 143 -22.57 22.37 2.28
C TYR A 143 -21.08 22.47 2.67
N ILE A 144 -20.58 21.54 3.48
CA ILE A 144 -19.19 21.53 3.93
C ILE A 144 -18.23 21.43 2.74
N VAL A 145 -18.48 20.53 1.80
CA VAL A 145 -17.61 20.34 0.64
C VAL A 145 -17.58 21.59 -0.23
N GLU A 146 -18.74 22.13 -0.60
CA GLU A 146 -18.84 23.25 -1.55
C GLU A 146 -18.46 24.61 -0.94
N ARG A 147 -18.84 24.86 0.31
CA ARG A 147 -18.70 26.19 0.94
C ARG A 147 -17.47 26.33 1.83
N VAL A 148 -16.93 25.23 2.35
CA VAL A 148 -15.84 25.26 3.34
C VAL A 148 -14.57 24.64 2.76
N ILE A 149 -14.64 23.38 2.34
CA ILE A 149 -13.45 22.61 1.94
C ILE A 149 -12.92 23.06 0.58
N LYS A 150 -13.75 23.09 -0.48
CA LYS A 150 -13.29 23.49 -1.82
C LYS A 150 -12.64 24.88 -1.85
N PRO A 151 -13.21 25.93 -1.21
CA PRO A 151 -12.55 27.23 -1.12
C PRO A 151 -11.22 27.18 -0.37
N LYS A 152 -11.12 26.42 0.74
CA LYS A 152 -9.86 26.22 1.46
C LYS A 152 -8.82 25.52 0.59
N MET A 153 -9.19 24.44 -0.08
CA MET A 153 -8.31 23.72 -1.00
C MET A 153 -7.83 24.61 -2.15
N ALA A 154 -8.70 25.48 -2.69
CA ALA A 154 -8.32 26.43 -3.73
C ALA A 154 -7.37 27.53 -3.22
N ALA A 155 -7.51 27.97 -1.97
CA ALA A 155 -6.53 28.87 -1.34
C ALA A 155 -5.19 28.15 -1.15
N ASP A 156 -5.21 26.94 -0.58
CA ASP A 156 -4.00 26.14 -0.35
C ASP A 156 -3.27 25.84 -1.65
N ALA A 157 -3.97 25.41 -2.70
CA ALA A 157 -3.37 25.14 -4.01
C ALA A 157 -2.65 26.37 -4.61
N ARG A 158 -3.18 27.57 -4.36
CA ARG A 158 -2.57 28.83 -4.82
C ARG A 158 -1.32 29.19 -4.03
N GLU A 159 -1.37 29.03 -2.71
CA GLU A 159 -0.26 29.34 -1.79
C GLU A 159 0.79 28.23 -1.72
N TRP A 160 0.46 27.03 -2.18
CA TRP A 160 1.31 25.85 -2.10
C TRP A 160 2.59 26.00 -2.94
N THR A 161 3.71 26.09 -2.24
CA THR A 161 5.07 25.99 -2.78
C THR A 161 5.67 24.64 -2.36
N PRO A 162 5.73 23.65 -3.26
CA PRO A 162 6.16 22.29 -2.90
C PRO A 162 7.63 22.26 -2.49
N SER A 163 7.95 21.52 -1.43
CA SER A 163 9.32 21.19 -1.01
C SER A 163 9.91 20.00 -1.79
N TRP A 164 9.13 19.39 -2.69
CA TRP A 164 9.48 18.18 -3.47
C TRP A 164 9.97 17.01 -2.60
N ASP A 165 9.41 16.92 -1.39
CA ASP A 165 9.55 15.76 -0.53
C ASP A 165 8.32 14.85 -0.65
N ALA A 166 8.36 13.74 0.07
CA ALA A 166 7.26 12.79 0.16
C ALA A 166 5.97 13.42 0.74
N ASP A 167 6.05 14.60 1.35
CA ASP A 167 4.96 15.28 2.06
C ASP A 167 4.34 16.45 1.24
N CYS A 168 4.79 16.67 0.01
CA CYS A 168 4.31 17.77 -0.82
C CYS A 168 2.78 17.77 -1.06
N HIS A 169 2.13 16.61 -0.95
CA HIS A 169 0.70 16.40 -1.15
C HIS A 169 -0.15 16.58 0.13
N LEU A 170 0.47 16.83 1.30
CA LEU A 170 -0.21 16.78 2.61
C LEU A 170 -1.33 17.82 2.80
N TRP A 171 -1.40 18.86 1.97
CA TRP A 171 -2.49 19.83 2.03
C TRP A 171 -3.82 19.27 1.47
N VAL A 172 -3.76 18.29 0.56
CA VAL A 172 -4.94 17.62 -0.03
C VAL A 172 -5.45 16.52 0.88
N ARG A 173 -4.51 15.75 1.46
CA ARG A 173 -4.73 14.56 2.27
C ARG A 173 -5.93 14.63 3.23
N PRO A 174 -6.12 15.71 4.02
CA PRO A 174 -7.15 15.73 5.05
C PRO A 174 -8.56 15.82 4.50
N TRP A 175 -8.74 16.20 3.24
CA TRP A 175 -10.06 16.49 2.67
C TRP A 175 -10.67 15.31 1.93
N ILE A 176 -9.83 14.34 1.57
CA ILE A 176 -10.19 13.15 0.79
C ILE A 176 -11.37 12.36 1.38
N PRO A 177 -11.49 12.14 2.70
CA PRO A 177 -12.64 11.41 3.23
C PRO A 177 -14.00 12.02 2.87
N LEU A 178 -14.11 13.36 2.78
CA LEU A 178 -15.35 14.04 2.39
C LEU A 178 -15.45 14.29 0.89
N VAL A 179 -14.38 14.79 0.27
CA VAL A 179 -14.38 15.20 -1.15
C VAL A 179 -14.24 14.00 -2.10
N GLY A 180 -13.55 12.95 -1.66
CA GLY A 180 -13.29 11.73 -2.44
C GLY A 180 -12.03 11.80 -3.28
N HIS A 181 -11.90 12.85 -4.10
CA HIS A 181 -10.75 13.07 -4.99
C HIS A 181 -10.44 14.57 -5.10
N LEU A 182 -9.34 14.90 -5.78
CA LEU A 182 -8.96 16.26 -6.12
C LEU A 182 -10.07 16.89 -6.98
N PRO A 183 -10.67 18.02 -6.56
CA PRO A 183 -11.67 18.70 -7.37
C PRO A 183 -11.14 19.07 -8.76
N ASP A 184 -11.95 18.88 -9.81
CA ASP A 184 -11.54 19.13 -11.21
C ASP A 184 -10.94 20.52 -11.43
N GLY A 185 -11.51 21.55 -10.81
CA GLY A 185 -11.02 22.93 -10.90
C GLY A 185 -9.62 23.15 -10.31
N LEU A 186 -9.06 22.18 -9.59
CA LEU A 186 -7.70 22.22 -9.04
C LEU A 186 -6.72 21.32 -9.80
N PHE A 187 -7.20 20.42 -10.66
CA PHE A 187 -6.35 19.45 -11.37
C PHE A 187 -5.26 20.15 -12.19
N ASP A 188 -5.62 21.08 -13.07
CA ASP A 188 -4.66 21.80 -13.92
C ASP A 188 -3.63 22.62 -13.12
N ALA A 189 -4.00 23.10 -11.93
CA ALA A 189 -3.09 23.85 -11.07
C ALA A 189 -2.06 22.94 -10.39
N VAL A 190 -2.49 21.75 -9.98
CA VAL A 190 -1.64 20.71 -9.40
C VAL A 190 -0.75 20.09 -10.48
N GLU A 191 -1.34 19.67 -11.61
CA GLU A 191 -0.65 19.03 -12.74
C GLU A 191 0.55 19.90 -13.19
N ARG A 192 0.33 21.20 -13.43
CA ARG A 192 1.40 22.12 -13.85
C ARG A 192 2.54 22.27 -12.84
N LYS A 193 2.28 22.04 -11.55
CA LYS A 193 3.33 22.10 -10.52
C LYS A 193 4.12 20.79 -10.53
N ILE A 194 3.45 19.64 -10.46
CA ILE A 194 4.11 18.35 -10.28
C ILE A 194 4.74 17.80 -11.56
N THR A 195 4.37 18.30 -12.75
CA THR A 195 4.86 17.79 -14.04
C THR A 195 6.38 17.80 -14.21
N ASN A 196 7.09 18.75 -13.57
CA ASN A 196 8.55 18.83 -13.65
C ASN A 196 9.27 17.77 -12.80
N HIS A 197 8.52 17.04 -11.97
CA HIS A 197 8.99 15.97 -11.10
C HIS A 197 8.26 14.66 -11.44
N ALA A 198 7.79 14.52 -12.69
CA ALA A 198 7.00 13.38 -13.14
C ALA A 198 7.79 12.06 -13.15
N ASP A 199 9.12 12.12 -13.06
CA ASP A 199 10.06 11.00 -12.96
C ASP A 199 10.42 10.64 -11.49
N GLU A 200 9.99 11.45 -10.52
CA GLU A 200 10.25 11.23 -9.09
C GLU A 200 9.12 10.43 -8.42
N TYR A 201 9.35 9.12 -8.25
CA TYR A 201 8.34 8.20 -7.70
C TYR A 201 7.77 8.66 -6.35
N ALA A 202 8.60 9.18 -5.45
CA ALA A 202 8.19 9.60 -4.12
C ALA A 202 7.27 10.84 -4.14
N VAL A 203 7.44 11.71 -5.13
CA VAL A 203 6.62 12.90 -5.34
C VAL A 203 5.28 12.52 -5.98
N ILE A 204 5.31 11.60 -6.96
CA ILE A 204 4.15 11.28 -7.80
C ILE A 204 3.24 10.19 -7.23
N SER A 205 3.80 9.13 -6.64
CA SER A 205 3.01 7.98 -6.16
C SER A 205 1.86 8.34 -5.21
N PRO A 206 1.97 9.31 -4.28
CA PRO A 206 0.85 9.64 -3.40
C PRO A 206 -0.35 10.25 -4.13
N TRP A 207 -0.15 10.89 -5.28
CA TRP A 207 -1.24 11.52 -6.05
C TRP A 207 -2.21 10.50 -6.63
N LYS A 208 -1.80 9.22 -6.76
CA LYS A 208 -2.67 8.12 -7.20
C LYS A 208 -3.89 7.93 -6.31
N ASP A 209 -3.75 8.23 -5.02
CA ASP A 209 -4.82 8.09 -4.01
C ASP A 209 -5.74 9.31 -3.97
N TYR A 210 -5.33 10.43 -4.57
CA TYR A 210 -6.08 11.70 -4.52
C TYR A 210 -6.73 12.03 -5.85
N MET A 211 -6.16 11.63 -6.97
CA MET A 211 -6.76 11.82 -8.29
C MET A 211 -7.79 10.72 -8.56
N ASP A 212 -8.89 11.08 -9.19
CA ASP A 212 -9.78 10.06 -9.74
C ASP A 212 -9.12 9.32 -10.92
N GLN A 213 -9.79 8.29 -11.43
CA GLN A 213 -9.25 7.47 -12.51
C GLN A 213 -9.01 8.26 -13.81
N THR A 214 -9.91 9.19 -14.17
CA THR A 214 -9.77 10.00 -15.39
C THR A 214 -8.63 11.01 -15.28
N GLN A 215 -8.51 11.68 -14.14
CA GLN A 215 -7.41 12.58 -13.82
C GLN A 215 -6.07 11.84 -13.83
N TRP A 216 -6.01 10.66 -13.18
CA TRP A 216 -4.80 9.85 -13.12
C TRP A 216 -4.36 9.32 -14.50
N ASP A 217 -5.31 8.80 -15.29
CA ASP A 217 -5.03 8.30 -16.64
C ASP A 217 -4.59 9.44 -17.57
N THR A 218 -5.15 10.64 -17.39
CA THR A 218 -4.75 11.84 -18.14
C THR A 218 -3.32 12.24 -17.78
N PHE A 219 -3.02 12.32 -16.49
CA PHE A 219 -1.70 12.70 -15.99
C PHE A 219 -0.62 11.71 -16.44
N THR A 220 -0.86 10.42 -16.20
CA THR A 220 0.11 9.36 -16.55
C THR A 220 0.36 9.32 -18.04
N ARG A 221 -0.68 9.38 -18.88
CA ARG A 221 -0.53 9.40 -20.35
C ARG A 221 0.31 10.58 -20.84
N ARG A 222 0.15 11.76 -20.25
CA ARG A 222 0.86 12.97 -20.68
C ARG A 222 2.31 13.01 -20.24
N HIS A 223 2.60 12.54 -19.04
CA HIS A 223 3.89 12.83 -18.37
C HIS A 223 4.68 11.58 -17.98
N VAL A 224 4.01 10.55 -17.45
CA VAL A 224 4.69 9.36 -16.91
C VAL A 224 4.98 8.34 -18.01
N LEU A 225 3.99 8.00 -18.85
CA LEU A 225 4.15 6.97 -19.88
C LEU A 225 5.24 7.32 -20.91
N PRO A 226 5.33 8.55 -21.45
CA PRO A 226 6.38 8.88 -22.40
C PRO A 226 7.79 8.70 -21.82
N TRP A 227 7.96 9.00 -20.53
CA TRP A 227 9.20 8.81 -19.80
C TRP A 227 9.49 7.33 -19.51
N LEU A 228 8.49 6.53 -19.10
CA LEU A 228 8.66 5.09 -18.96
C LEU A 228 9.03 4.42 -20.28
N THR A 229 8.45 4.88 -21.39
CA THR A 229 8.80 4.42 -22.73
C THR A 229 10.26 4.76 -23.07
N SER A 230 10.73 5.97 -22.79
CA SER A 230 12.15 6.32 -23.01
C SER A 230 13.09 5.50 -22.14
N LEU A 231 12.72 5.21 -20.88
CA LEU A 231 13.50 4.32 -20.01
C LEU A 231 13.69 2.93 -20.62
N VAL A 232 12.64 2.33 -21.19
CA VAL A 232 12.76 1.01 -21.85
C VAL A 232 13.58 1.11 -23.12
N ARG A 233 13.37 2.16 -23.91
CA ARG A 233 14.12 2.41 -25.13
C ARG A 233 15.62 2.50 -24.88
N GLU A 234 16.02 3.23 -23.85
CA GLU A 234 17.42 3.51 -23.52
C GLU A 234 18.06 2.43 -22.63
N LEU A 235 17.25 1.55 -22.03
CA LEU A 235 17.71 0.45 -21.18
C LEU A 235 18.78 -0.40 -21.89
N MET A 236 19.96 -0.45 -21.30
CA MET A 236 21.02 -1.33 -21.76
C MET A 236 20.91 -2.69 -21.09
N ILE A 237 20.78 -3.76 -21.87
CA ILE A 237 20.76 -5.14 -21.37
C ILE A 237 22.14 -5.75 -21.58
N ALA A 238 22.89 -5.95 -20.49
CA ALA A 238 24.28 -6.41 -20.56
C ALA A 238 24.56 -7.55 -19.55
N PRO A 239 24.59 -8.81 -20.01
CA PRO A 239 25.13 -9.92 -19.23
C PRO A 239 26.67 -9.80 -19.04
N PRO A 240 27.27 -10.40 -17.99
CA PRO A 240 26.61 -11.00 -16.83
C PRO A 240 26.16 -9.96 -15.77
N LYS A 241 26.75 -8.77 -15.78
CA LYS A 241 26.56 -7.76 -14.73
C LYS A 241 25.69 -6.62 -15.26
N GLN A 242 24.40 -6.69 -14.92
CA GLN A 242 23.46 -5.61 -15.17
C GLN A 242 23.67 -4.49 -14.13
N MET A 243 24.07 -3.31 -14.59
CA MET A 243 24.27 -2.12 -13.74
C MET A 243 23.23 -1.02 -13.99
N ASP A 244 22.47 -1.12 -15.07
CA ASP A 244 21.47 -0.14 -15.46
C ASP A 244 20.25 -0.21 -14.51
N PRO A 245 19.85 0.89 -13.85
CA PRO A 245 18.74 0.91 -12.91
C PRO A 245 17.36 1.04 -13.58
N SER A 246 17.29 1.31 -14.90
CA SER A 246 16.06 1.70 -15.59
C SER A 246 14.97 0.64 -15.52
N PHE A 247 15.33 -0.65 -15.54
CA PHE A 247 14.36 -1.73 -15.39
C PHE A 247 13.80 -1.79 -13.95
N HIS A 248 14.64 -1.60 -12.93
CA HIS A 248 14.18 -1.50 -11.55
C HIS A 248 13.24 -0.30 -11.36
N THR A 249 13.60 0.85 -11.95
CA THR A 249 12.73 2.03 -11.96
C THR A 249 11.40 1.71 -12.64
N LEU A 250 11.38 1.10 -13.82
CA LEU A 250 10.14 0.68 -14.49
C LEU A 250 9.29 -0.21 -13.58
N MET A 251 9.90 -1.19 -12.91
CA MET A 251 9.19 -2.10 -11.99
C MET A 251 8.68 -1.41 -10.72
N GLN A 252 9.37 -0.37 -10.25
CA GLN A 252 8.88 0.49 -9.17
C GLN A 252 7.61 1.25 -9.59
N TRP A 253 7.53 1.70 -10.84
CA TRP A 253 6.40 2.46 -11.39
C TRP A 253 5.26 1.59 -11.89
N ALA A 254 5.51 0.33 -12.24
CA ALA A 254 4.52 -0.58 -12.81
C ALA A 254 3.21 -0.70 -11.99
N PRO A 255 3.21 -0.73 -10.64
CA PRO A 255 1.97 -0.78 -9.86
C PRO A 255 1.08 0.47 -9.97
N LEU A 256 1.61 1.59 -10.48
CA LEU A 256 0.87 2.85 -10.60
C LEU A 256 0.09 2.98 -11.92
N VAL A 257 0.29 2.08 -12.87
CA VAL A 257 -0.34 2.08 -14.19
C VAL A 257 -0.93 0.70 -14.51
N PRO A 258 -1.89 0.59 -15.43
CA PRO A 258 -2.42 -0.72 -15.82
C PRO A 258 -1.31 -1.63 -16.35
N ALA A 259 -1.26 -2.89 -15.87
CA ALA A 259 -0.24 -3.86 -16.27
C ALA A 259 -0.13 -4.01 -17.79
N LYS A 260 -1.29 -4.04 -18.49
CA LYS A 260 -1.36 -4.10 -19.95
C LYS A 260 -0.60 -2.96 -20.64
N THR A 261 -0.61 -1.75 -20.08
CA THR A 261 0.14 -0.61 -20.63
C THR A 261 1.63 -0.84 -20.56
N VAL A 262 2.14 -1.38 -19.45
CA VAL A 262 3.56 -1.70 -19.30
C VAL A 262 3.97 -2.84 -20.24
N VAL A 263 3.12 -3.86 -20.40
CA VAL A 263 3.34 -4.92 -21.40
C VAL A 263 3.45 -4.34 -22.80
N SER A 264 2.53 -3.46 -23.21
CA SER A 264 2.60 -2.79 -24.51
C SER A 264 3.88 -1.97 -24.68
N ILE A 265 4.34 -1.24 -23.65
CA ILE A 265 5.62 -0.52 -23.71
C ILE A 265 6.80 -1.48 -23.93
N LEU A 266 6.83 -2.62 -23.22
CA LEU A 266 7.89 -3.63 -23.37
C LEU A 266 7.89 -4.25 -24.78
N GLU A 267 6.71 -4.49 -25.36
CA GLU A 267 6.56 -5.02 -26.71
C GLU A 267 6.95 -3.99 -27.78
N GLU A 268 6.46 -2.75 -27.68
CA GLU A 268 6.72 -1.68 -28.63
C GLU A 268 8.20 -1.28 -28.67
N GLU A 269 8.87 -1.25 -27.52
CA GLU A 269 10.29 -0.92 -27.41
C GLU A 269 11.21 -2.16 -27.54
N LEU A 270 10.68 -3.28 -28.04
CA LEU A 270 11.39 -4.52 -28.36
C LEU A 270 12.23 -5.08 -27.19
N PHE A 271 11.77 -4.90 -25.95
CA PHE A 271 12.50 -5.31 -24.76
C PHE A 271 12.88 -6.80 -24.82
N PHE A 272 11.91 -7.67 -25.13
CA PHE A 272 12.11 -9.11 -25.13
C PHE A 272 13.07 -9.57 -26.23
N ASP A 273 13.04 -8.93 -27.41
CA ASP A 273 13.93 -9.29 -28.51
C ASP A 273 15.37 -8.87 -28.20
N ARG A 274 15.57 -7.66 -27.67
CA ARG A 274 16.90 -7.21 -27.18
C ARG A 274 17.42 -8.08 -26.02
N PHE A 275 16.51 -8.53 -25.15
CA PHE A 275 16.85 -9.41 -24.04
C PHE A 275 17.34 -10.77 -24.54
N GLU A 276 16.64 -11.35 -25.52
CA GLU A 276 17.03 -12.59 -26.18
C GLU A 276 18.37 -12.43 -26.93
N ASP A 277 18.54 -11.38 -27.72
CA ASP A 277 19.76 -11.09 -28.47
C ASP A 277 20.99 -10.96 -27.56
N ALA A 278 20.83 -10.24 -26.43
CA ALA A 278 21.89 -10.09 -25.44
C ALA A 278 22.29 -11.44 -24.83
N LEU A 279 21.30 -12.31 -24.54
CA LEU A 279 21.56 -13.66 -24.04
C LEU A 279 22.28 -14.53 -25.08
N ARG A 280 21.78 -14.58 -26.32
CA ARG A 280 22.40 -15.35 -27.41
C ARG A 280 23.83 -14.92 -27.66
N HIS A 281 24.09 -13.61 -27.71
CA HIS A 281 25.44 -13.08 -27.88
C HIS A 281 26.37 -13.52 -26.74
N TRP A 282 25.89 -13.53 -25.50
CA TRP A 282 26.66 -13.98 -24.34
C TRP A 282 26.93 -15.50 -24.37
N LEU A 283 25.95 -16.32 -24.75
CA LEU A 283 26.11 -17.78 -24.89
C LEU A 283 27.13 -18.15 -25.98
N GLN A 284 27.23 -17.33 -27.02
CA GLN A 284 28.11 -17.54 -28.18
C GLN A 284 29.49 -16.86 -28.02
N SER A 285 29.75 -16.13 -26.91
CA SER A 285 30.99 -15.37 -26.76
C SER A 285 32.19 -16.29 -26.49
N GLY A 286 33.09 -16.43 -27.47
CA GLY A 286 34.20 -17.40 -27.40
C GLY A 286 35.15 -17.22 -26.19
N ALA A 287 35.44 -15.98 -25.79
CA ALA A 287 36.10 -15.68 -24.53
C ALA A 287 35.05 -15.09 -23.57
N GLY A 288 34.73 -15.80 -22.48
CA GLY A 288 33.70 -15.36 -21.52
C GLY A 288 32.34 -16.06 -21.60
N LYS A 289 32.22 -17.15 -22.37
CA LYS A 289 31.01 -18.01 -22.41
C LYS A 289 30.59 -18.38 -20.99
N PRO A 290 29.32 -18.15 -20.60
CA PRO A 290 28.84 -18.55 -19.30
C PRO A 290 28.67 -20.07 -19.20
N SER A 291 28.76 -20.57 -17.97
CA SER A 291 28.19 -21.87 -17.66
C SER A 291 26.66 -21.83 -17.78
N SER A 292 26.03 -22.95 -18.12
CA SER A 292 24.56 -23.08 -18.13
C SER A 292 23.93 -22.57 -16.82
N LYS A 293 24.56 -22.86 -15.67
CA LYS A 293 24.10 -22.39 -14.36
C LYS A 293 24.11 -20.86 -14.24
N GLU A 294 25.12 -20.18 -14.77
CA GLU A 294 25.20 -18.71 -14.75
C GLU A 294 24.14 -18.08 -15.65
N ALA A 295 23.92 -18.63 -16.84
CA ALA A 295 22.91 -18.15 -17.77
C ALA A 295 21.48 -18.34 -17.22
N VAL A 296 21.16 -19.49 -16.62
CA VAL A 296 19.89 -19.72 -15.93
C VAL A 296 19.72 -18.77 -14.75
N ALA A 297 20.77 -18.55 -13.95
CA ALA A 297 20.73 -17.63 -12.81
C ALA A 297 20.47 -16.19 -13.25
N TRP A 298 21.08 -15.75 -14.36
CA TRP A 298 20.84 -14.42 -14.95
C TRP A 298 19.38 -14.26 -15.40
N CYS A 299 18.84 -15.22 -16.16
CA CYS A 299 17.43 -15.20 -16.59
C CYS A 299 16.46 -15.20 -15.40
N THR A 300 16.73 -16.04 -14.40
CA THR A 300 15.94 -16.10 -13.16
C THR A 300 16.00 -14.78 -12.40
N GLY A 301 17.18 -14.14 -12.37
CA GLY A 301 17.37 -12.81 -11.77
C GLY A 301 16.43 -11.79 -12.39
N TRP A 302 16.39 -11.69 -13.72
CA TRP A 302 15.46 -10.81 -14.44
C TRP A 302 14.00 -11.15 -14.20
N LYS A 303 13.61 -12.44 -14.28
CA LYS A 303 12.24 -12.88 -14.02
C LYS A 303 11.74 -12.43 -12.63
N ASN A 304 12.62 -12.46 -11.63
CA ASN A 304 12.30 -12.05 -10.26
C ASN A 304 12.16 -10.53 -10.07
N LEU A 305 12.57 -9.72 -11.04
CA LEU A 305 12.39 -8.27 -10.99
C LEU A 305 10.97 -7.84 -11.40
N PHE A 306 10.29 -8.63 -12.23
CA PHE A 306 8.94 -8.31 -12.69
C PHE A 306 7.94 -8.24 -11.53
N THR A 307 7.00 -7.31 -11.61
CA THR A 307 5.89 -7.26 -10.64
C THR A 307 4.98 -8.48 -10.79
N PRO A 308 4.28 -8.90 -9.72
CA PRO A 308 3.36 -10.04 -9.78
C PRO A 308 2.28 -9.90 -10.85
N ASP A 309 1.79 -8.68 -11.07
CA ASP A 309 0.74 -8.41 -12.07
C ASP A 309 1.24 -8.58 -13.51
N LEU A 310 2.51 -8.27 -13.78
CA LEU A 310 3.13 -8.52 -15.09
C LEU A 310 3.45 -9.99 -15.29
N LEU A 311 3.89 -10.68 -14.25
CA LEU A 311 4.08 -12.13 -14.28
C LEU A 311 2.76 -12.91 -14.34
N ALA A 312 1.61 -12.27 -14.12
CA ALA A 312 0.32 -12.90 -14.35
C ALA A 312 -0.10 -12.87 -15.83
N ASP A 313 0.57 -12.06 -16.66
CA ASP A 313 0.33 -12.01 -18.11
C ASP A 313 0.96 -13.25 -18.78
N GLU A 314 0.13 -14.01 -19.50
CA GLU A 314 0.57 -15.25 -20.16
C GLU A 314 1.63 -14.99 -21.24
N GLY A 315 1.57 -13.85 -21.94
CA GLY A 315 2.53 -13.49 -22.97
C GLY A 315 3.90 -13.17 -22.39
N VAL A 316 3.95 -12.38 -21.32
CA VAL A 316 5.19 -12.09 -20.59
C VAL A 316 5.82 -13.37 -20.04
N LEU A 317 5.03 -14.23 -19.40
CA LEU A 317 5.51 -15.52 -18.89
C LEU A 317 6.07 -16.40 -20.01
N ALA A 318 5.33 -16.56 -21.09
CA ALA A 318 5.74 -17.40 -22.22
C ALA A 318 7.06 -16.90 -22.85
N ARG A 319 7.22 -15.58 -23.02
CA ARG A 319 8.48 -14.99 -23.51
C ARG A 319 9.63 -15.26 -22.54
N MET A 320 9.42 -15.14 -21.24
CA MET A 320 10.46 -15.41 -20.23
C MET A 320 10.86 -16.89 -20.16
N ASP A 321 9.89 -17.79 -20.26
CA ASP A 321 10.15 -19.23 -20.26
C ASP A 321 10.83 -19.67 -21.57
N ALA A 322 10.46 -19.08 -22.71
CA ALA A 322 11.13 -19.33 -23.99
C ALA A 322 12.60 -18.91 -23.97
N VAL A 323 12.93 -17.74 -23.40
CA VAL A 323 14.31 -17.28 -23.28
C VAL A 323 15.11 -18.17 -22.32
N ALA A 324 14.51 -18.63 -21.22
CA ALA A 324 15.17 -19.59 -20.33
C ALA A 324 15.48 -20.93 -21.03
N ALA A 325 14.60 -21.41 -21.90
CA ALA A 325 14.80 -22.65 -22.67
C ALA A 325 15.94 -22.55 -23.72
N LEU A 326 16.32 -21.34 -24.16
CA LEU A 326 17.49 -21.14 -25.02
C LEU A 326 18.80 -21.55 -24.33
N VAL A 327 18.86 -21.40 -23.01
CA VAL A 327 20.04 -21.80 -22.23
C VAL A 327 20.26 -23.31 -22.30
N ASP A 328 19.19 -24.11 -22.39
CA ASP A 328 19.30 -25.57 -22.48
C ASP A 328 19.64 -26.06 -23.90
N THR A 329 19.31 -25.27 -24.93
CA THR A 329 19.53 -25.64 -26.33
C THR A 329 20.87 -25.14 -26.90
N GLU A 330 21.42 -24.04 -26.39
CA GLU A 330 22.68 -23.45 -26.87
C GLU A 330 23.90 -23.62 -25.93
N ALA A 331 23.72 -24.19 -24.73
CA ALA A 331 24.82 -24.45 -23.78
C ALA A 331 25.74 -25.60 -24.21
#